data_AF-A0A1J5LF92-F1
#
_entry.id   AF-A0A1J5LF92-F1
#
_cell.length_a   1.000
_cell.length_b   1.000
_cell.length_c   1.000
_cell.angle_alpha   90.00
_cell.angle_beta   90.00
_cell.angle_gamma   90.00
#
_symmetry.space_group_name_H-M   'P 1'
#
loop_
_entity.id
_entity.type
_entity.pdbx_description
1 polymer ?
#
loop_
_entity_poly.entity_id
_entity_poly.type
_entity_poly.pdbx_seq_one_letter_code
_entity_poly.pdbx_strand_id
1 'polypeptide(L)'
;MPKTKETSEEAGIESIASFGTDWFEAMAEIGSEMMNFTAERIKQDLETQHELLSAKGLADIQRIQLQFFQKAINDYAEETAKLLEMSKSRPPNHSSVPL
;
A
#
# COMPACT_ATOMS: atom_id res chain seq x y z
N MET A 1 -47.81 -14.68 15.49
CA MET A 1 -47.27 -14.20 14.20
C MET A 1 -45.83 -13.74 14.44
N PRO A 2 -44.83 -14.24 13.71
CA PRO A 2 -43.42 -14.06 14.05
C PRO A 2 -42.87 -12.75 13.46
N LYS A 3 -42.42 -11.82 14.31
CA LYS A 3 -41.66 -10.61 13.89
C LYS A 3 -40.16 -10.67 14.22
N THR A 4 -39.69 -11.79 14.76
CA THR A 4 -38.33 -11.94 15.29
C THR A 4 -37.32 -12.42 14.24
N LYS A 5 -37.75 -12.77 13.03
CA LYS A 5 -36.87 -13.29 11.96
C LYS A 5 -36.41 -12.21 10.97
N GLU A 6 -37.30 -11.30 10.57
CA GLU A 6 -36.98 -10.19 9.65
C GLU A 6 -35.84 -9.31 10.17
N THR A 7 -35.86 -8.95 11.46
CA THR A 7 -34.83 -8.10 12.07
C THR A 7 -33.44 -8.76 12.14
N SER A 8 -33.38 -10.09 12.17
CA SER A 8 -32.10 -10.82 12.18
C SER A 8 -31.52 -11.01 10.77
N GLU A 9 -32.38 -11.12 9.76
CA GLU A 9 -31.97 -11.23 8.35
C GLU A 9 -31.57 -9.85 7.78
N GLU A 10 -32.31 -8.79 8.11
CA GLU A 10 -31.96 -7.41 7.73
C GLU A 10 -30.63 -6.96 8.34
N ALA A 11 -30.41 -7.22 9.63
CA ALA A 11 -29.13 -6.94 10.28
C ALA A 11 -27.96 -7.74 9.68
N GLY A 12 -28.23 -8.97 9.21
CA GLY A 12 -27.24 -9.78 8.50
C GLY A 12 -26.88 -9.23 7.12
N ILE A 13 -27.87 -8.74 6.36
CA ILE A 13 -27.65 -8.12 5.04
C ILE A 13 -26.89 -6.80 5.18
N GLU A 14 -27.26 -5.97 6.16
CA GLU A 14 -26.56 -4.72 6.46
C GLU A 14 -25.10 -4.97 6.85
N SER A 15 -24.85 -5.98 7.69
CA SER A 15 -23.49 -6.37 8.08
C SER A 15 -22.64 -6.89 6.92
N ILE A 16 -23.22 -7.60 5.95
CA ILE A 16 -22.50 -8.08 4.75
C ILE A 16 -22.22 -6.91 3.80
N ALA A 17 -23.18 -6.01 3.63
CA ALA A 17 -23.02 -4.82 2.78
C ALA A 17 -21.94 -3.88 3.34
N SER A 18 -21.97 -3.61 4.65
CA SER A 18 -20.95 -2.76 5.30
C SER A 18 -19.56 -3.39 5.23
N PHE A 19 -19.45 -4.72 5.40
CA PHE A 19 -18.19 -5.44 5.23
C PHE A 19 -17.63 -5.30 3.81
N GLY A 20 -18.48 -5.43 2.78
CA GLY A 20 -18.06 -5.29 1.38
C GLY A 20 -17.51 -3.89 1.07
N THR A 21 -18.16 -2.85 1.57
CA THR A 21 -17.70 -1.46 1.43
C THR A 21 -16.38 -1.23 2.17
N ASP A 22 -16.28 -1.68 3.42
CA ASP A 22 -15.08 -1.56 4.24
C ASP A 22 -13.85 -2.21 3.59
N TRP A 23 -14.02 -3.42 3.07
CA TRP A 23 -12.96 -4.14 2.35
C TRP A 23 -12.55 -3.41 1.07
N PHE A 24 -13.53 -2.93 0.28
CA PHE A 24 -13.26 -2.22 -0.96
C PHE A 24 -12.50 -0.92 -0.71
N GLU A 25 -12.90 -0.15 0.30
CA GLU A 25 -12.19 1.07 0.72
C GLU A 25 -10.75 0.77 1.14
N ALA A 26 -10.53 -0.28 1.94
CA ALA A 26 -9.18 -0.69 2.34
C ALA A 26 -8.29 -1.03 1.14
N MET A 27 -8.83 -1.80 0.19
CA MET A 27 -8.10 -2.17 -1.02
C MET A 27 -7.83 -0.95 -1.92
N ALA A 28 -8.75 0.01 -1.98
CA ALA A 28 -8.57 1.25 -2.72
C ALA A 28 -7.45 2.11 -2.10
N GLU A 29 -7.39 2.21 -0.76
CA GLU A 29 -6.34 2.94 -0.05
C GLU A 29 -4.96 2.30 -0.24
N ILE A 30 -4.85 0.97 -0.08
CA ILE A 30 -3.61 0.24 -0.35
C ILE A 30 -3.19 0.41 -1.82
N GLY A 31 -4.14 0.31 -2.76
CA GLY A 31 -3.88 0.52 -4.17
C GLY A 31 -3.38 1.94 -4.48
N SER A 32 -3.98 2.96 -3.84
CA SER A 32 -3.55 4.34 -3.96
C SER A 32 -2.13 4.54 -3.45
N GLU A 33 -1.80 3.93 -2.31
CA GLU A 33 -0.45 4.02 -1.74
C GLU A 33 0.59 3.35 -2.66
N MET A 34 0.29 2.16 -3.18
CA MET A 34 1.18 1.47 -4.13
C MET A 34 1.46 2.32 -5.39
N MET A 35 0.44 3.02 -5.90
CA MET A 35 0.62 3.95 -7.01
C MET A 35 1.50 5.15 -6.63
N ASN A 36 1.29 5.71 -5.45
CA ASN A 36 2.09 6.82 -4.93
C ASN A 36 3.57 6.42 -4.77
N PHE A 37 3.83 5.28 -4.13
CA PHE A 37 5.18 4.74 -3.99
C PHE A 37 5.86 4.50 -5.34
N THR A 38 5.13 3.95 -6.31
CA THR A 38 5.64 3.74 -7.66
C THR A 38 6.04 5.06 -8.34
N ALA A 39 5.21 6.10 -8.21
CA ALA A 39 5.51 7.42 -8.76
C ALA A 39 6.79 8.02 -8.15
N GLU A 40 6.95 7.92 -6.82
CA GLU A 40 8.15 8.39 -6.13
C GLU A 40 9.40 7.62 -6.56
N ARG A 41 9.32 6.28 -6.71
CA ARG A 41 10.45 5.48 -7.22
C ARG A 41 10.86 5.85 -8.64
N ILE A 42 9.89 6.13 -9.52
CA ILE A 42 10.16 6.61 -10.88
C ILE A 42 10.87 7.97 -10.83
N LYS A 43 10.40 8.90 -10.00
CA LYS A 43 11.04 10.21 -9.83
C LYS A 43 12.49 10.07 -9.38
N GLN A 44 12.75 9.20 -8.40
CA GLN A 44 14.10 8.89 -7.94
C GLN A 44 15.00 8.29 -9.03
N ASP A 45 14.45 7.44 -9.90
CA ASP A 45 15.19 6.89 -11.04
C ASP A 45 15.58 7.99 -12.04
N LEU A 46 14.69 8.96 -12.29
CA LEU A 46 14.97 10.11 -13.14
C LEU A 46 16.04 11.03 -12.53
N GLU A 47 15.95 11.31 -11.23
CA GLU A 47 16.97 12.08 -10.50
C GLU A 47 18.34 11.40 -10.60
N THR A 48 18.39 10.09 -10.40
CA THR A 48 19.62 9.29 -10.50
C THR A 48 20.22 9.36 -11.92
N GLN A 49 19.38 9.24 -12.95
CA GLN A 49 19.84 9.36 -14.35
C GLN A 49 20.38 10.75 -14.65
N HIS A 50 19.72 11.80 -14.15
CA HIS A 50 20.19 13.18 -14.31
C HIS A 50 21.56 13.40 -13.64
N GLU A 51 21.76 12.84 -12.45
CA GLU A 51 23.06 12.88 -11.78
C GLU A 51 24.14 12.11 -12.54
N LEU A 52 23.83 10.92 -13.06
CA LEU A 52 24.76 10.13 -13.85
C LEU A 52 25.20 10.85 -15.13
N LEU A 53 24.29 11.54 -15.81
CA LEU A 53 24.62 12.37 -16.99
C LEU A 53 25.55 13.53 -16.67
N SER A 54 25.56 13.98 -15.41
CA SER A 54 26.41 15.07 -14.94
C SER A 54 27.72 14.60 -14.29
N ALA A 55 27.94 13.29 -14.17
CA ALA A 55 29.09 12.70 -13.50
C ALA A 55 30.39 12.94 -14.28
N LYS A 56 31.46 13.32 -13.58
CA LYS A 56 32.76 13.66 -14.21
C LYS A 56 33.77 12.52 -14.20
N GLY A 57 33.39 11.36 -13.66
CA GLY A 57 34.24 10.18 -13.64
C GLY A 57 33.68 9.02 -12.83
N LEU A 58 34.45 7.94 -12.77
CA LEU A 58 34.03 6.67 -12.15
C LEU A 58 33.71 6.81 -10.65
N ALA A 59 34.42 7.67 -9.92
CA ALA A 59 34.16 7.91 -8.50
C ALA A 59 32.78 8.55 -8.26
N ASP A 60 32.37 9.50 -9.12
CA ASP A 60 31.03 10.11 -9.05
C ASP A 60 29.95 9.06 -9.34
N ILE A 61 30.16 8.23 -10.37
CA ILE A 61 29.23 7.15 -10.73
C ILE A 61 29.07 6.17 -9.56
N GLN A 62 30.16 5.73 -8.94
CA GLN A 62 30.11 4.82 -7.79
C GLN A 62 29.34 5.44 -6.62
N ARG A 63 29.59 6.71 -6.31
CA ARG A 63 28.86 7.42 -5.26
C ARG A 63 27.35 7.48 -5.55
N ILE A 64 26.96 7.88 -6.77
CA ILE A 64 25.56 7.99 -7.19
C ILE A 64 24.86 6.63 -7.07
N GLN A 65 25.51 5.56 -7.56
CA GLN A 65 24.97 4.20 -7.48
C GLN A 65 24.79 3.73 -6.02
N LEU A 66 25.78 3.96 -5.15
CA LEU A 66 25.66 3.62 -3.74
C LEU A 66 24.52 4.37 -3.05
N GLN A 67 24.36 5.67 -3.34
CA GLN A 67 23.25 6.47 -2.81
C GLN A 67 21.91 5.96 -3.32
N PHE A 68 21.81 5.62 -4.60
CA PHE A 68 20.63 5.04 -5.20
C PHE A 68 20.21 3.73 -4.51
N PHE A 69 21.14 2.78 -4.35
CA PHE A 69 20.83 1.51 -3.70
C PHE A 69 20.46 1.67 -2.22
N GLN A 70 21.21 2.49 -1.48
CA GLN A 70 20.90 2.75 -0.08
C GLN A 70 19.50 3.35 0.08
N LYS A 71 19.15 4.30 -0.79
CA LYS A 71 17.82 4.91 -0.78
C LYS A 71 16.74 3.90 -1.13
N ALA A 72 16.92 3.11 -2.19
CA ALA A 72 15.95 2.10 -2.59
C ALA A 72 15.68 1.11 -1.45
N ILE A 73 16.73 0.61 -0.77
CA ILE A 73 16.57 -0.30 0.38
C ILE A 73 15.72 0.34 1.48
N ASN A 74 16.00 1.60 1.82
CA ASN A 74 15.24 2.32 2.85
C ASN A 74 13.79 2.54 2.43
N ASP A 75 13.57 3.05 1.22
CA ASP A 75 12.24 3.33 0.66
C ASP A 75 11.36 2.06 0.69
N TYR A 76 11.88 0.91 0.22
CA TYR A 76 11.12 -0.35 0.23
C TYR A 76 10.86 -0.90 1.63
N ALA A 77 11.80 -0.73 2.57
CA ALA A 77 11.61 -1.15 3.95
C ALA A 77 10.53 -0.31 4.65
N GLU A 78 10.57 1.01 4.46
CA GLU A 78 9.58 1.95 4.97
C GLU A 78 8.20 1.69 4.38
N GLU A 79 8.12 1.49 3.06
CA GLU A 79 6.86 1.21 2.38
C GLU A 79 6.25 -0.12 2.86
N THR A 80 7.07 -1.16 3.01
CA THR A 80 6.60 -2.45 3.55
C THR A 80 6.05 -2.30 4.97
N ALA A 81 6.72 -1.51 5.82
CA ALA A 81 6.23 -1.24 7.16
C ALA A 81 4.90 -0.47 7.12
N LYS A 82 4.78 0.53 6.25
CA LYS A 82 3.56 1.32 6.06
C LYS A 82 2.38 0.45 5.62
N LEU A 83 2.56 -0.39 4.60
CA LEU A 83 1.53 -1.31 4.13
C LEU A 83 1.09 -2.30 5.20
N LEU A 84 2.04 -2.79 6.02
CA LEU A 84 1.74 -3.66 7.15
C LEU A 84 0.91 -2.94 8.22
N GLU A 85 1.23 -1.68 8.52
CA GLU A 85 0.45 -0.88 9.46
C GLU A 85 -0.96 -0.56 8.92
N MET A 86 -1.09 -0.19 7.64
CA MET A 86 -2.39 -0.02 6.97
C MET A 86 -3.23 -1.30 7.02
N SER A 87 -2.58 -2.47 6.96
CA SER A 87 -3.26 -3.76 7.07
C SER A 87 -3.66 -4.13 8.50
N LYS A 88 -2.96 -3.62 9.52
CA LYS A 88 -3.18 -3.92 10.95
C LYS A 88 -4.13 -2.95 11.64
N SER A 89 -4.16 -1.68 11.24
CA SER A 89 -4.94 -0.64 11.91
C SER A 89 -6.45 -0.83 11.81
N ARG A 90 -6.92 -1.91 11.15
CA ARG A 90 -8.33 -2.29 11.07
C ARG A 90 -8.59 -3.54 11.93
N PRO A 91 -9.58 -3.51 12.85
CA PRO A 91 -9.85 -4.62 13.76
C PRO A 91 -10.15 -5.92 13.00
N PRO A 92 -9.74 -7.09 13.52
CA PRO A 92 -10.02 -8.37 12.89
C PRO A 92 -11.50 -8.69 13.10
N ASN A 93 -12.36 -8.44 12.12
CA ASN A 93 -13.72 -8.98 12.15
C ASN A 93 -13.82 -10.17 11.21
N HIS A 94 -13.56 -11.34 11.81
CA HIS A 94 -13.79 -12.71 11.36
C HIS A 94 -13.43 -13.06 9.90
N SER A 95 -12.24 -13.65 9.79
CA SER A 95 -11.77 -14.61 8.80
C SER A 95 -12.86 -15.27 7.94
N SER A 96 -12.97 -14.85 6.67
CA SER A 96 -13.02 -15.76 5.51
C SER A 96 -13.24 -14.92 4.25
N VAL A 97 -12.20 -14.84 3.42
CA VAL A 97 -12.36 -14.59 1.99
C VAL A 97 -13.33 -15.67 1.47
N PRO A 98 -14.47 -15.34 0.84
CA PRO A 98 -15.20 -16.34 0.08
C PRO A 98 -14.37 -16.65 -1.16
N LEU A 99 -13.81 -17.87 -1.21
CA LEU A 99 -13.29 -18.47 -2.44
C LEU A 99 -14.42 -18.70 -3.44
#